data_AF-A0A970PN44-F1
#
_entry.id   AF-A0A970PN44-F1
#
_cell.length_a   1.000
_cell.length_b   1.000
_cell.length_c   1.000
_cell.angle_alpha   90.00
_cell.angle_beta   90.00
_cell.angle_gamma   90.00
#
_symmetry.space_group_name_H-M   'P 1'
#
loop_
_entity.id
_entity.type
_entity.pdbx_description
1 polymer ?
#
loop_
_entity_poly.entity_id
_entity_poly.type
_entity_poly.pdbx_seq_one_letter_code
_entity_poly.pdbx_strand_id
1 'polypeptide(L)' 'MKKVRVAVVGLGFGAEFVPIYQQFDKAECIAVCRRDAKKL' A
#
# COMPACT_ATOMS: atom_id res chain seq x y z
N MET A 1 -12.59 15.83 -5.38
CA MET A 1 -11.15 15.79 -5.04
C MET A 1 -10.55 14.50 -5.60
N LYS A 2 -9.31 14.53 -6.09
CA LYS A 2 -8.61 13.35 -6.59
C LYS A 2 -8.06 12.55 -5.40
N LYS A 3 -8.19 11.21 -5.41
CA LYS A 3 -7.65 10.34 -4.36
C LYS A 3 -6.13 10.47 -4.28
N VAL A 4 -5.59 10.39 -3.07
CA VAL A 4 -4.14 10.34 -2.85
C VAL A 4 -3.64 8.94 -3.21
N ARG A 5 -2.71 8.87 -4.15
CA ARG A 5 -2.11 7.60 -4.59
C ARG A 5 -0.95 7.27 -3.67
N VAL A 6 -1.00 6.11 -3.03
CA VAL A 6 0.01 5.66 -2.06
C VAL A 6 0.66 4.36 -2.51
N ALA A 7 1.91 4.17 -2.11
CA ALA A 7 2.65 2.93 -2.27
C ALA A 7 3.18 2.48 -0.91
N VAL A 8 3.07 1.18 -0.60
CA VAL A 8 3.60 0.62 0.64
C VAL A 8 4.95 -0.02 0.38
N VAL A 9 6.02 0.51 0.99
CA VAL A 9 7.38 -0.02 0.90
C VAL A 9 7.72 -0.76 2.19
N GLY A 10 8.05 -2.04 2.08
CA GLY A 10 8.29 -2.90 3.24
C GLY A 10 7.01 -3.51 3.78
N LEU A 11 6.66 -4.68 3.27
CA LEU A 11 5.44 -5.40 3.64
C LEU A 11 5.62 -6.35 4.85
N GLY A 12 6.46 -5.97 5.81
CA GLY A 12 6.43 -6.56 7.15
C GLY A 12 5.18 -6.04 7.87
N PHE A 13 5.37 -5.16 8.84
CA PHE A 13 4.26 -4.41 9.44
C PHE A 13 3.50 -3.53 8.43
N GLY A 14 4.14 -3.07 7.36
CA GLY A 14 3.51 -2.20 6.35
C GLY A 14 2.32 -2.84 5.62
N ALA A 15 2.22 -4.18 5.57
CA ALA A 15 1.11 -4.87 4.90
C ALA A 15 -0.26 -4.56 5.54
N GLU A 16 -0.28 -4.28 6.85
CA GLU A 16 -1.49 -3.91 7.60
C GLU A 16 -2.12 -2.60 7.10
N PHE A 17 -1.34 -1.74 6.42
CA PHE A 17 -1.83 -0.45 5.92
C PHE A 17 -2.55 -0.56 4.58
N VAL A 18 -2.35 -1.65 3.83
CA VAL A 18 -3.03 -1.86 2.54
C VAL A 18 -4.56 -1.87 2.70
N PRO A 19 -5.17 -2.66 3.61
CA PRO A 19 -6.62 -2.63 3.80
C PRO A 19 -7.12 -1.27 4.30
N ILE A 20 -6.35 -0.58 5.15
CA ILE A 20 -6.69 0.76 5.64
C ILE A 20 -6.83 1.74 4.46
N TYR A 21 -5.88 1.74 3.52
CA TYR A 21 -5.94 2.61 2.34
C TYR A 21 -7.02 2.19 1.33
N GLN A 22 -7.38 0.90 1.24
CA GLN A 22 -8.46 0.43 0.39
C GLN A 22 -9.84 0.82 0.94
N GLN A 23 -10.01 0.84 2.27
CA GLN A 23 -11.25 1.25 2.95
C GLN A 23 -11.40 2.77 3.06
N PHE A 24 -10.31 3.53 2.89
CA PHE A 24 -10.32 4.97 3.05
C PHE A 24 -10.62 5.69 1.72
N ASP A 25 -11.78 6.34 1.63
CA ASP A 25 -12.27 6.96 0.39
C ASP A 25 -11.37 8.05 -0.22
N LYS A 26 -10.46 8.63 0.57
CA LYS A 26 -9.57 9.70 0.10
C LYS A 26 -8.19 9.19 -0.34
N ALA A 27 -7.90 7.90 -0.20
CA ALA A 27 -6.65 7.30 -0.65
C ALA A 27 -6.89 6.07 -1.53
N GLU A 28 -5.86 5.69 -2.27
CA GLU A 28 -5.83 4.47 -3.06
C GLU A 28 -4.41 3.90 -3.03
N CYS A 29 -4.27 2.66 -2.54
CA CYS A 29 -3.00 1.95 -2.58
C CYS A 29 -2.80 1.36 -3.98
N ILE A 30 -1.82 1.90 -4.71
CA ILE A 30 -1.59 1.58 -6.13
C ILE A 30 -0.38 0.67 -6.36
N ALA A 31 0.47 0.51 -5.34
CA ALA A 31 1.71 -0.24 -5.47
C ALA A 31 2.19 -0.75 -4.12
N VAL A 32 2.95 -1.84 -4.17
CA VAL A 32 3.69 -2.38 -3.03
C VAL A 32 5.13 -2.68 -3.45
N CYS A 33 6.07 -2.58 -2.52
CA CYS A 33 7.47 -2.89 -2.76
C CYS A 33 8.06 -3.71 -1.60
N ARG A 34 8.78 -4.79 -1.92
CA ARG A 34 9.61 -5.56 -0.99
C ARG A 34 11.04 -5.65 -1.52
N ARG A 35 12.01 -5.78 -0.61
CA ARG A 35 13.43 -5.99 -0.97
C ARG A 35 13.64 -7.28 -1.75
N ASP A 36 12.92 -8.33 -1.38
CA ASP A 36 13.02 -9.64 -2.01
C ASP A 36 11.90 -9.82 -3.04
N ALA A 37 12.28 -9.83 -4.31
CA ALA A 37 11.35 -10.03 -5.42
C ALA A 37 10.67 -11.41 -5.38
N LYS A 38 11.27 -12.43 -4.74
CA LYS A 38 10.66 -13.76 -4.62
C LYS A 38 9.50 -13.80 -3.61
N LYS A 39 9.35 -12.76 -2.78
CA LYS A 39 8.32 -12.66 -1.73
C LYS A 39 7.24 -11.62 -2.06
N LEU A 40 7.26 -11.10 -3.29
CA LEU A 40 6.25 -10.19 -3.82
C LEU A 40 5.19 -10.99 -4.57
#